data_AF-A0A1G7X073-F1
#
_entry.id   AF-A0A1G7X073-F1
#
_cell.length_a   1.000
_cell.length_b   1.000
_cell.length_c   1.000
_cell.angle_alpha   90.00
_cell.angle_beta   90.00
_cell.angle_gamma   90.00
#
_symmetry.space_group_name_H-M   'P 1'
#
loop_
_entity.id
_entity.type
_entity.pdbx_description
1 polymer ?
#
loop_
_entity_poly.entity_id
_entity_poly.type
_entity_poly.pdbx_seq_one_letter_code
_entity_poly.pdbx_strand_id
1 'polypeptide(L)' 'MANKSHGLKNGWTLIIDKSFKLFSNANSYVILDDENDTVMHFSVSDSEFEVFSANWGLNYKVILGFKTIKILNLPEED' A
#
# COMPACT_ATOMS: atom_id res chain seq x y z
N MET A 1 16.91 -4.16 -2.43
CA MET A 1 16.30 -3.54 -1.24
C MET A 1 16.13 -2.04 -1.46
N ALA A 2 15.16 -1.62 -2.27
CA ALA A 2 14.86 -0.20 -2.44
C ALA A 2 13.34 -0.03 -2.41
N ASN A 3 12.85 0.72 -1.44
CA ASN A 3 11.42 1.03 -1.31
C ASN A 3 11.09 2.26 -2.15
N LYS A 4 9.87 2.32 -2.67
CA LYS A 4 9.28 3.50 -3.31
C LYS A 4 8.41 4.23 -2.29
N SER A 5 8.34 5.56 -2.43
CA SER A 5 7.45 6.40 -1.64
C SER A 5 6.48 7.12 -2.58
N HIS A 6 5.19 7.03 -2.28
CA HIS A 6 4.11 7.63 -3.06
C HIS A 6 3.27 8.53 -2.16
N GLY A 7 3.13 9.80 -2.54
CA GLY A 7 2.14 10.70 -1.94
C GLY A 7 0.73 10.31 -2.39
N LEU A 8 -0.20 10.22 -1.45
CA LEU A 8 -1.61 9.95 -1.67
C LEU A 8 -2.43 11.19 -1.26
N LYS A 9 -3.75 11.13 -1.42
CA LYS A 9 -4.64 12.21 -0.98
C LYS A 9 -4.58 12.41 0.55
N ASN A 10 -5.04 13.58 0.99
CA ASN A 10 -5.25 13.89 2.42
C ASN A 10 -3.98 13.79 3.29
N GLY A 11 -2.82 14.03 2.67
CA GLY A 11 -1.52 14.00 3.33
C GLY A 11 -0.99 12.59 3.63
N TRP A 12 -1.62 11.56 3.07
CA TRP A 12 -1.17 10.18 3.26
C TRP A 12 0.06 9.85 2.42
N THR A 13 0.89 8.95 2.93
CA THR A 13 2.06 8.43 2.23
C THR A 13 2.05 6.90 2.22
N LEU A 14 2.24 6.32 1.04
CA LEU A 14 2.50 4.88 0.88
C LEU A 14 4.00 4.65 0.68
N ILE A 15 4.60 3.84 1.54
CA ILE A 15 5.96 3.33 1.38
C ILE A 15 5.86 1.86 1.04
N ILE A 16 6.35 1.47 -0.13
CA ILE A 16 6.14 0.14 -0.68
C ILE A 16 7.42 -0.46 -1.26
N ASP A 17 7.61 -1.78 -1.16
CA ASP A 17 8.71 -2.44 -1.87
C ASP A 17 8.58 -2.24 -3.39
N LYS A 18 9.73 -2.18 -4.09
CA LYS A 18 9.78 -1.90 -5.53
C LYS A 18 9.10 -2.96 -6.41
N SER A 19 8.94 -4.19 -5.91
CA SER A 19 8.29 -5.31 -6.61
C SER A 19 6.82 -5.02 -6.89
N PHE A 20 6.15 -4.28 -6.01
CA PHE A 20 4.77 -3.88 -6.20
C PHE A 20 4.62 -2.68 -7.15
N LYS A 21 3.45 -2.61 -7.77
CA LYS A 21 2.99 -1.52 -8.63
C LYS A 21 1.77 -0.85 -8.01
N LEU A 22 1.75 0.48 -8.01
CA LEU A 22 0.61 1.27 -7.56
C LEU A 22 -0.11 1.87 -8.76
N PHE A 23 -1.42 1.65 -8.83
CA PHE A 23 -2.33 2.34 -9.74
C PHE A 23 -3.32 3.17 -8.93
N SER A 24 -3.76 4.29 -9.51
CA SER A 24 -4.70 5.17 -8.84
C SER A 24 -5.71 5.76 -9.81
N ASN A 25 -6.94 5.91 -9.32
CA ASN A 25 -7.99 6.68 -9.98
C ASN A 25 -8.72 7.52 -8.92
N ALA A 26 -8.56 8.83 -8.97
CA ALA A 26 -9.05 9.77 -7.96
C ALA A 26 -8.60 9.43 -6.52
N ASN A 27 -9.46 8.83 -5.68
CA ASN A 27 -9.13 8.41 -4.31
C ASN A 27 -9.16 6.88 -4.14
N SER A 28 -9.14 6.15 -5.25
CA SER A 28 -9.14 4.69 -5.28
C SER A 28 -7.75 4.22 -5.70
N TYR A 29 -7.12 3.40 -4.86
CA TYR A 29 -5.75 2.92 -5.04
C TYR A 29 -5.71 1.41 -5.12
N VAL A 30 -5.05 0.88 -6.15
CA VAL A 30 -4.88 -0.57 -6.35
C VAL A 30 -3.40 -0.89 -6.38
N ILE A 31 -3.01 -1.91 -5.62
CA ILE A 31 -1.65 -2.41 -5.56
C ILE A 31 -1.62 -3.78 -6.22
N LEU A 32 -0.68 -3.96 -7.13
CA LEU A 32 -0.41 -5.23 -7.79
C LEU A 32 0.98 -5.73 -7.43
N ASP A 33 1.15 -7.03 -7.36
CA ASP A 33 2.47 -7.67 -7.27
C ASP A 33 3.18 -7.75 -8.65
N ASP A 34 4.26 -8.52 -8.71
CA ASP A 34 5.05 -8.75 -9.91
C ASP A 34 4.34 -9.63 -10.96
N GLU A 35 3.46 -10.53 -10.52
CA GLU A 35 2.58 -11.35 -11.37
C GLU A 35 1.37 -10.57 -11.93
N ASN A 36 1.17 -9.33 -11.45
CA ASN A 36 0.03 -8.46 -11.76
C ASN A 36 -1.29 -8.91 -11.14
N ASP A 37 -1.22 -9.65 -10.02
CA ASP A 37 -2.40 -9.92 -9.21
C ASP A 37 -2.66 -8.75 -8.26
N THR A 38 -3.94 -8.42 -8.07
CA THR A 38 -4.34 -7.36 -7.15
C THR A 38 -4.16 -7.84 -5.72
N VAL A 39 -3.25 -7.22 -4.98
CA VAL A 39 -2.97 -7.57 -3.58
C VAL A 39 -3.70 -6.68 -2.59
N MET A 40 -4.06 -5.45 -2.97
CA MET A 40 -4.84 -4.54 -2.13
C MET A 40 -5.59 -3.49 -2.96
N HIS A 41 -6.82 -3.19 -2.57
CA HIS A 41 -7.60 -2.04 -3.02
C HIS A 41 -8.04 -1.22 -1.80
N PHE A 42 -7.75 0.08 -1.80
CA PHE A 42 -8.02 0.95 -0.65
C PHE A 42 -8.32 2.40 -1.04
N SER A 43 -8.82 3.17 -0.08
CA SER A 43 -8.93 4.63 -0.13
C SER A 43 -8.45 5.27 1.17
N VAL A 44 -8.25 6.59 1.15
CA VAL A 44 -7.85 7.36 2.34
C VAL A 44 -8.72 8.60 2.50
N SER A 45 -9.09 8.92 3.73
CA SER A 45 -9.74 10.19 4.12
C SER A 45 -8.80 11.00 5.01
N ASP A 46 -9.27 12.11 5.58
CA ASP A 46 -8.46 12.89 6.53
C ASP A 46 -8.16 12.11 7.82
N SER A 47 -9.00 11.16 8.22
CA SER A 47 -8.85 10.40 9.47
C SER A 47 -8.81 8.90 9.27
N GLU A 48 -9.13 8.39 8.08
CA GLU A 48 -9.35 6.97 7.86
C GLU A 48 -8.50 6.42 6.72
N PHE A 49 -8.19 5.13 6.85
CA PHE A 49 -7.67 4.28 5.79
C PHE A 49 -8.66 3.13 5.65
N GLU A 50 -9.30 3.04 4.49
CA GLU A 50 -10.35 2.08 4.22
C GLU A 50 -9.86 1.05 3.19
N VAL A 51 -9.94 -0.23 3.53
CA VAL A 51 -9.53 -1.34 2.64
C VAL A 51 -10.78 -2.01 2.10
N PHE A 52 -10.94 -1.99 0.78
CA PHE A 52 -12.04 -2.65 0.09
C PHE A 52 -11.75 -4.13 -0.17
N SER A 53 -10.49 -4.45 -0.48
CA SER A 53 -10.01 -5.82 -0.61
C SER A 53 -8.52 -5.89 -0.31
N ALA A 54 -8.08 -7.04 0.23
CA ALA A 54 -6.67 -7.34 0.42
C ALA A 54 -6.45 -8.86 0.34
N ASN A 55 -5.32 -9.26 -0.24
CA ASN A 55 -4.90 -10.66 -0.24
C ASN A 55 -4.57 -11.11 1.19
N TRP A 56 -4.90 -12.36 1.50
CA TRP A 56 -4.75 -12.93 2.84
C TRP A 56 -3.30 -12.89 3.36
N GLY A 57 -2.33 -13.11 2.48
CA GLY A 57 -0.90 -13.10 2.83
C GLY A 57 -0.23 -11.72 2.84
N LEU A 58 -0.97 -10.65 2.54
CA LEU A 58 -0.38 -9.32 2.43
C LEU A 58 -0.09 -8.73 3.82
N ASN A 59 1.20 -8.59 4.13
CA ASN A 59 1.65 -7.93 5.34
C ASN A 59 1.79 -6.42 5.10
N TYR A 60 1.06 -5.64 5.89
CA TYR A 60 1.16 -4.18 5.85
C TYR A 60 1.04 -3.56 7.24
N LYS A 61 1.61 -2.36 7.40
CA LYS A 61 1.57 -1.57 8.62
C LYS A 61 0.98 -0.20 8.34
N VAL A 62 0.05 0.23 9.17
CA VAL A 62 -0.52 1.58 9.14
C VAL A 62 -0.07 2.34 10.37
N ILE A 63 0.40 3.58 10.19
CA ILE A 63 0.76 4.49 11.27
C ILE A 63 -0.11 5.73 11.16
N LEU A 64 -1.26 5.72 11.85
CA LEU A 64 -2.30 6.74 11.75
C LEU A 64 -1.79 8.15 12.10
N GLY A 65 -0.99 8.28 13.15
CA GLY A 65 -0.43 9.58 13.57
C GLY A 65 0.47 10.25 12.53
N PHE A 66 1.02 9.50 11.58
CA PHE A 66 1.83 10.01 10.47
C PHE A 66 1.14 9.81 9.10
N LYS A 67 -0.11 9.36 9.07
CA LYS A 67 -0.84 9.02 7.83
C LYS A 67 0.02 8.21 6.86
N THR A 68 0.69 7.17 7.37
CA THR A 68 1.66 6.39 6.59
C THR A 68 1.23 4.93 6.50
N ILE A 69 1.19 4.39 5.29
CA ILE A 69 0.96 2.97 4.98
C ILE A 69 2.29 2.39 4.53
N LYS A 70 2.68 1.23 5.07
CA LYS A 70 3.90 0.52 4.70
C LYS A 70 3.57 -0.90 4.23
N ILE A 71 4.02 -1.26 3.04
CA ILE A 71 3.91 -2.62 2.49
C ILE A 71 5.30 -3.05 2.05
N LEU A 72 5.94 -3.89 2.86
CA LEU A 72 7.32 -4.29 2.64
C LEU A 72 7.35 -5.80 2.45
N ASN A 73 8.10 -6.29 1.48
CA ASN A 73 8.42 -7.71 1.45
C ASN A 73 9.25 -8.04 2.69
N LEU A 74 8.73 -8.95 3.51
CA LEU A 74 9.55 -9.63 4.48
C LEU A 74 10.53 -10.50 3.68
N PRO A 75 11.83 -10.53 4.03
CA PRO A 75 12.71 -11.55 3.47
C PRO A 75 12.06 -12.91 3.74
N GLU A 76 11.95 -13.76 2.72
CA GLU A 76 11.71 -15.17 2.98
C GLU A 76 12.85 -15.64 3.91
N GLU A 77 12.50 -16.18 5.08
CA GLU A 77 13.49 -16.87 5.91
C GLU A 77 13.90 -18.12 5.11
N ASP A 78 15.10 -18.07 4.52
CA ASP A 78 15.77 -19.24 3.92
C ASP A 78 15.93 -20.39 4.92
#